data_AF-A0A090X227-F1
#
_entry.id   AF-A0A090X227-F1
#
_cell.length_a   1.000
_cell.length_b   1.000
_cell.length_c   1.000
_cell.angle_alpha   90.00
_cell.angle_beta   90.00
_cell.angle_gamma   90.00
#
_symmetry.space_group_name_H-M   'P 1'
#
loop_
_entity.id
_entity.type
_entity.pdbx_description
1 polymer ?
#
loop_
_entity_poly.entity_id
_entity_poly.type
_entity_poly.pdbx_seq_one_letter_code
_entity_poly.pdbx_strand_id
1 'polypeptide(L)'
;MLYGLIIILISSSCSTIQINYHRDRILKKYSDDYKIYLDSSLIELKNYYLDRNNVKSVVRDKSKKAIHIDRDSMIEFLEFKEYFLEIKNDRMVILNGIPVESEKGKNLKVSPKSLMEITVLKNDSINSQLFHRNYKDVIIFRIQE
;
A
#
# COMPACT_ATOMS: atom_id res chain seq x y z
N MET A 1 -7.73 44.63 -28.23
CA MET A 1 -8.52 43.44 -27.82
C MET A 1 -7.67 42.15 -27.78
N LEU A 2 -6.45 42.18 -27.21
CA LEU A 2 -5.60 40.98 -27.12
C LEU A 2 -5.40 40.50 -25.66
N TYR A 3 -5.55 41.41 -24.69
CA TYR A 3 -5.36 41.13 -23.27
C TYR A 3 -6.46 40.29 -22.62
N GLY A 4 -7.70 40.33 -23.15
CA GLY A 4 -8.82 39.56 -22.59
C GLY A 4 -8.72 38.05 -22.77
N LEU A 5 -8.05 37.60 -23.84
CA LEU A 5 -7.89 36.17 -24.16
C LEU A 5 -6.82 35.48 -23.29
N ILE A 6 -5.83 36.22 -22.81
CA ILE A 6 -4.74 35.68 -21.97
C ILE A 6 -5.24 35.38 -20.54
N ILE A 7 -6.22 36.13 -20.03
CA ILE A 7 -6.70 35.98 -18.63
C ILE A 7 -7.56 34.71 -18.46
N ILE A 8 -8.24 34.24 -19.50
CA ILE A 8 -9.10 33.04 -19.44
C ILE A 8 -8.29 31.73 -19.45
N LEU A 9 -7.07 31.73 -19.99
CA LEU A 9 -6.23 30.53 -20.04
C LEU A 9 -5.62 30.16 -18.67
N ILE A 10 -5.59 31.08 -17.70
CA ILE A 10 -4.91 30.89 -16.41
C ILE A 10 -5.84 30.29 -15.34
N SER A 11 -7.17 30.33 -15.53
CA SER A 11 -8.15 29.93 -14.51
C SER A 11 -8.49 28.43 -14.47
N SER A 12 -7.91 27.60 -15.34
CA SER A 12 -8.33 26.20 -15.53
C SER A 12 -7.50 25.13 -14.78
N SER A 13 -6.49 25.51 -13.98
CA SER A 13 -5.59 24.53 -13.33
C SER A 13 -5.92 24.18 -11.87
N CYS A 14 -6.87 24.86 -11.23
CA CYS A 14 -7.28 24.55 -9.85
C CYS A 14 -8.48 23.60 -9.83
N SER A 15 -8.26 22.31 -10.12
CA SER A 15 -9.30 21.29 -10.01
C SER A 15 -8.97 20.27 -8.94
N THR A 16 -9.77 20.24 -7.89
CA THR A 16 -9.80 19.19 -6.86
C THR A 16 -10.96 18.26 -7.17
N ILE A 17 -10.69 16.96 -7.33
CA ILE A 17 -11.71 15.99 -7.74
C ILE A 17 -11.66 14.75 -6.85
N GLN A 18 -12.81 14.29 -6.38
CA GLN A 18 -12.95 13.03 -5.67
C GLN A 18 -12.83 11.85 -6.65
N ILE A 19 -12.05 10.83 -6.28
CA ILE A 19 -11.85 9.61 -7.04
C ILE A 19 -12.12 8.39 -6.17
N ASN A 20 -12.42 7.25 -6.79
CA ASN A 20 -12.56 5.99 -6.06
C ASN A 20 -11.19 5.46 -5.64
N TYR A 21 -11.12 4.92 -4.43
CA TYR A 21 -9.93 4.20 -3.98
C TYR A 21 -9.75 2.90 -4.77
N HIS A 22 -8.63 2.82 -5.48
CA HIS A 22 -8.09 1.62 -6.11
C HIS A 22 -6.58 1.73 -6.04
N ARG A 23 -5.95 0.96 -5.15
CA ARG A 23 -4.53 1.09 -4.83
C ARG A 23 -3.64 1.06 -6.07
N ASP A 24 -3.77 0.03 -6.89
CA ASP A 24 -2.94 -0.15 -8.09
C ASP A 24 -3.12 0.95 -9.12
N ARG A 25 -4.36 1.44 -9.26
CA ARG A 25 -4.65 2.56 -10.17
C ARG A 25 -3.97 3.83 -9.68
N ILE A 26 -3.97 4.07 -8.36
CA ILE A 26 -3.32 5.24 -7.77
C ILE A 26 -1.81 5.12 -7.93
N LEU A 27 -1.24 3.95 -7.61
CA LEU A 27 0.19 3.68 -7.76
C LEU A 27 0.64 3.90 -9.21
N LYS A 28 -0.02 3.24 -10.16
CA LYS A 28 0.34 3.30 -11.60
C LYS A 28 0.22 4.70 -12.19
N LYS A 29 -0.74 5.50 -11.74
CA LYS A 29 -1.07 6.78 -12.39
C LYS A 29 -0.45 7.99 -11.70
N TYR A 30 -0.17 7.90 -10.39
CA TYR A 30 0.13 9.07 -9.59
C TYR A 30 1.40 8.94 -8.74
N SER A 31 1.91 7.74 -8.44
CA SER A 31 3.04 7.61 -7.51
C SER A 31 4.34 8.27 -7.95
N ASP A 32 4.54 8.47 -9.25
CA ASP A 32 5.76 9.08 -9.77
C ASP A 32 5.71 10.62 -9.74
N ASP A 33 4.50 11.19 -9.84
CA ASP A 33 4.31 12.63 -10.06
C ASP A 33 3.56 13.36 -8.94
N TYR A 34 2.88 12.62 -8.06
CA TYR A 34 2.02 13.17 -7.01
C TYR A 34 2.54 12.76 -5.62
N LYS A 35 2.45 13.70 -4.69
CA LYS A 35 2.59 13.42 -3.25
C LYS A 35 1.33 12.73 -2.76
N ILE A 36 1.47 11.65 -1.99
CA ILE A 36 0.34 10.92 -1.44
C ILE A 36 0.29 11.13 0.06
N TYR A 37 -0.84 11.64 0.55
CA TYR A 37 -1.12 11.88 1.94
C TYR A 37 -2.17 10.89 2.44
N LEU A 38 -1.91 10.27 3.58
CA LEU A 38 -2.85 9.46 4.34
C LEU A 38 -3.14 10.17 5.66
N ASP A 39 -4.39 10.56 5.90
CA ASP A 39 -4.81 11.35 7.07
C ASP A 39 -3.86 12.53 7.35
N SER A 40 -3.60 13.34 6.31
CA SER A 40 -2.65 14.47 6.32
C SER A 40 -1.16 14.14 6.45
N SER A 41 -0.78 12.88 6.64
CA SER A 41 0.63 12.45 6.70
C SER A 41 1.14 12.05 5.32
N LEU A 42 2.30 12.56 4.90
CA LEU A 42 2.94 12.15 3.65
C LEU A 42 3.41 10.70 3.77
N ILE A 43 3.06 9.86 2.79
CA ILE A 43 3.40 8.43 2.79
C ILE A 43 3.91 7.94 1.43
N GLU A 44 4.64 6.83 1.46
CA GLU A 44 4.92 6.02 0.27
C GLU A 44 3.85 4.93 0.11
N LEU A 45 2.76 5.20 -0.63
CA LEU A 45 1.62 4.28 -0.76
C LEU A 45 1.99 2.85 -1.19
N LYS A 46 3.09 2.66 -1.94
CA LYS A 46 3.61 1.35 -2.34
C LYS A 46 3.91 0.43 -1.15
N ASN A 47 4.16 1.02 0.03
CA ASN A 47 4.45 0.30 1.26
C ASN A 47 3.20 0.09 2.14
N TYR A 48 2.06 0.68 1.79
CA TYR A 48 0.85 0.63 2.59
C TYR A 48 -0.21 -0.25 1.94
N TYR A 49 -0.82 -1.11 2.74
CA TYR A 49 -2.04 -1.85 2.41
C TYR A 49 -3.16 -1.38 3.32
N LEU A 50 -4.09 -0.62 2.75
CA LEU A 50 -5.22 -0.04 3.47
C LEU A 50 -6.41 -1.00 3.44
N ASP A 51 -7.20 -1.01 4.51
CA ASP A 51 -8.55 -1.57 4.46
C ASP A 51 -9.42 -0.66 3.59
N ARG A 52 -9.83 -1.16 2.42
CA ARG A 52 -10.66 -0.42 1.47
C ARG A 52 -11.98 0.02 2.08
N ASN A 53 -12.54 -0.73 3.02
CA ASN A 53 -13.80 -0.39 3.69
C ASN A 53 -13.63 0.72 4.72
N ASN A 54 -12.40 1.03 5.11
CA ASN A 54 -12.06 2.12 6.02
C ASN A 54 -11.57 3.37 5.29
N VAL A 55 -11.53 3.38 3.95
CA VAL A 55 -11.21 4.57 3.16
C VAL A 55 -12.47 5.39 2.96
N LYS A 56 -12.55 6.53 3.66
CA LYS A 56 -13.66 7.47 3.59
C LYS A 56 -13.70 8.22 2.27
N SER A 57 -12.55 8.75 1.87
CA SER A 57 -12.45 9.57 0.66
C SER A 57 -11.07 9.53 0.04
N VAL A 58 -11.01 9.72 -1.28
CA VAL A 58 -9.77 9.97 -2.00
C VAL A 58 -9.96 11.20 -2.88
N VAL A 59 -9.11 12.20 -2.68
CA VAL A 59 -9.19 13.48 -3.36
C VAL A 59 -7.90 13.74 -4.09
N ARG A 60 -7.99 14.04 -5.39
CA ARG A 60 -6.86 14.48 -6.20
C ARG A 60 -6.90 16.00 -6.35
N ASP A 61 -5.88 16.66 -5.81
CA ASP A 61 -5.55 18.06 -6.09
C ASP A 61 -4.53 18.11 -7.23
N LYS A 62 -4.97 18.57 -8.41
CA LYS A 62 -4.07 18.71 -9.56
C LYS A 62 -3.09 19.87 -9.41
N SER A 63 -3.52 20.95 -8.76
CA SER A 63 -2.73 22.18 -8.61
C SER A 63 -1.52 21.91 -7.72
N LYS A 64 -1.74 21.19 -6.61
CA LYS A 64 -0.69 20.82 -5.67
C LYS A 64 0.03 19.52 -6.02
N LYS A 65 -0.39 18.84 -7.09
CA LYS A 65 0.02 17.45 -7.42
C LYS A 65 -0.03 16.56 -6.18
N ALA A 66 -1.18 16.51 -5.53
CA ALA A 66 -1.40 15.74 -4.31
C ALA A 66 -2.60 14.80 -4.42
N ILE A 67 -2.47 13.61 -3.84
CA ILE A 67 -3.57 12.69 -3.55
C ILE A 67 -3.74 12.67 -2.04
N HIS A 68 -4.94 12.95 -1.56
CA HIS A 68 -5.31 12.84 -0.16
C HIS A 68 -6.21 11.63 0.01
N ILE A 69 -5.85 10.72 0.92
CA ILE A 69 -6.62 9.55 1.31
C ILE A 69 -6.99 9.76 2.77
N ASP A 70 -8.28 9.85 3.05
CA ASP A 70 -8.79 10.00 4.41
C ASP A 70 -9.50 8.72 4.84
N ARG A 71 -9.26 8.30 6.09
CA ARG A 71 -9.89 7.12 6.69
C ARG A 71 -11.08 7.50 7.58
N ASP A 72 -12.05 6.59 7.68
CA ASP A 72 -13.18 6.76 8.62
C ASP A 72 -12.74 6.58 10.08
N SER A 73 -11.77 5.68 10.30
CA SER A 73 -11.16 5.45 11.60
C SER A 73 -9.64 5.29 11.49
N MET A 74 -8.91 5.84 12.47
CA MET A 74 -7.48 5.59 12.58
C MET A 74 -7.25 4.17 13.10
N ILE A 75 -6.99 3.25 12.18
CA ILE A 75 -6.57 1.89 12.48
C ILE A 75 -5.03 1.88 12.46
N GLU A 76 -4.43 1.33 13.51
CA GLU A 76 -2.98 1.15 13.57
C GLU A 76 -2.52 0.13 12.52
N PHE A 77 -1.43 0.43 11.84
CA PHE A 77 -0.84 -0.48 10.86
C PHE A 77 0.04 -1.49 11.58
N LEU A 78 -0.04 -2.74 11.15
CA LEU A 78 0.94 -3.75 11.51
C LEU A 78 2.21 -3.49 10.69
N GLU A 79 3.32 -3.25 11.37
CA GLU A 79 4.64 -3.27 10.75
C GLU A 79 5.10 -4.73 10.68
N PHE A 80 5.06 -5.32 9.49
CA PHE A 80 5.29 -6.76 9.33
C PHE A 80 6.69 -7.21 9.79
N LYS A 81 7.66 -6.29 9.83
CA LYS A 81 8.99 -6.54 10.38
C LYS A 81 8.94 -6.90 11.87
N GLU A 82 8.08 -6.26 12.65
CA GLU A 82 8.00 -6.49 14.11
C GLU A 82 7.43 -7.87 14.39
N TYR A 83 6.32 -8.22 13.74
CA TYR A 83 5.74 -9.57 13.79
C TYR A 83 6.68 -10.66 13.26
N PHE A 84 7.46 -10.35 12.22
CA PHE A 84 8.46 -11.29 11.70
C PHE A 84 9.55 -11.63 12.71
N LEU A 85 9.96 -10.68 13.56
CA LEU A 85 10.97 -10.94 14.60
C LEU A 85 10.45 -11.89 15.68
N GLU A 86 9.15 -11.87 15.98
CA GLU A 86 8.53 -12.79 16.95
C GLU A 86 8.35 -14.22 16.40
N ILE A 87 8.15 -14.36 15.09
CA ILE A 87 7.92 -15.66 14.41
C ILE A 87 9.24 -16.39 14.11
N LYS A 88 10.39 -15.70 14.24
CA LYS A 88 11.72 -16.18 13.86
C LYS A 88 12.19 -17.36 14.71
N ASN A 89 11.92 -18.56 14.20
CA ASN A 89 12.71 -19.78 14.40
C ASN A 89 12.37 -20.75 13.27
N ASP A 90 13.01 -20.57 12.10
CA ASP A 90 12.91 -21.43 10.91
C ASP A 90 11.65 -21.27 10.04
N ARG A 91 10.93 -20.15 10.11
CA ARG A 91 9.74 -19.91 9.25
C ARG A 91 9.97 -18.80 8.24
N MET A 92 9.53 -19.02 7.01
CA MET A 92 9.48 -17.99 5.97
C MET A 92 8.11 -17.31 6.01
N VAL A 93 8.07 -15.98 5.91
CA VAL A 93 6.82 -15.22 5.82
C VAL A 93 6.75 -14.50 4.47
N ILE A 94 5.62 -14.65 3.77
CA ILE A 94 5.37 -14.07 2.47
C ILE A 94 4.08 -13.25 2.53
N LEU A 95 4.11 -12.01 2.05
CA LEU A 95 2.97 -11.09 1.98
C LEU A 95 2.68 -10.73 0.53
N ASN A 96 1.53 -11.12 -0.01
CA ASN A 96 1.18 -10.96 -1.44
C ASN A 96 2.35 -11.34 -2.39
N GLY A 97 3.02 -12.47 -2.12
CA GLY A 97 4.15 -12.96 -2.90
C GLY A 97 5.50 -12.30 -2.61
N ILE A 98 5.56 -11.32 -1.70
CA ILE A 98 6.80 -10.65 -1.30
C ILE A 98 7.33 -11.26 0.00
N PRO A 99 8.54 -11.82 0.04
CA PRO A 99 9.15 -12.27 1.29
C PRO A 99 9.34 -11.10 2.26
N VAL A 100 8.87 -11.23 3.49
CA VAL A 100 8.98 -10.17 4.51
C VAL A 100 10.43 -9.86 4.87
N GLU A 101 11.31 -10.85 4.78
CA GLU A 101 12.78 -10.69 4.95
C GLU A 101 13.44 -9.79 3.90
N SER A 102 12.80 -9.58 2.75
CA SER A 102 13.35 -8.73 1.70
C SER A 102 13.29 -7.26 2.08
N GLU A 103 14.16 -6.42 1.50
CA GLU A 103 14.13 -4.97 1.70
C GLU A 103 12.76 -4.36 1.38
N LYS A 104 12.06 -4.90 0.37
CA LYS A 104 10.70 -4.49 0.02
C LYS A 104 9.70 -4.89 1.10
N GLY A 105 9.83 -6.10 1.66
CA GLY A 105 8.93 -6.66 2.66
C GLY A 105 9.02 -5.97 4.02
N LYS A 106 10.21 -5.56 4.45
CA LYS A 106 10.47 -4.95 5.76
C LYS A 106 9.73 -3.63 6.00
N ASN A 107 9.46 -2.89 4.94
CA ASN A 107 8.82 -1.57 5.01
C ASN A 107 7.30 -1.64 4.86
N LEU A 108 6.73 -2.84 4.67
CA LEU A 108 5.30 -3.00 4.44
C LEU A 108 4.50 -2.75 5.72
N LYS A 109 3.49 -1.90 5.59
CA LYS A 109 2.53 -1.52 6.63
C LYS A 109 1.15 -1.97 6.20
N VAL A 110 0.52 -2.80 7.01
CA VAL A 110 -0.73 -3.48 6.63
C VAL A 110 -1.80 -3.18 7.66
N SER A 111 -2.96 -2.73 7.19
CA SER A 111 -4.12 -2.64 8.08
C SER A 111 -4.56 -4.05 8.46
N PRO A 112 -4.74 -4.40 9.74
CA PRO A 112 -5.18 -5.75 10.14
C PRO A 112 -6.44 -6.21 9.41
N LYS A 113 -7.37 -5.28 9.14
CA LYS A 113 -8.64 -5.55 8.46
C LYS A 113 -8.52 -5.75 6.94
N SER A 114 -7.36 -5.45 6.36
CA SER A 114 -7.08 -5.72 4.95
C SER A 114 -6.60 -7.16 4.71
N LEU A 115 -6.28 -7.90 5.78
CA LEU A 115 -5.85 -9.29 5.66
C LEU A 115 -7.03 -10.20 5.31
N MET A 116 -6.92 -10.92 4.20
CA MET A 116 -7.97 -11.83 3.71
C MET A 116 -7.74 -13.27 4.14
N GLU A 117 -6.50 -13.74 4.02
CA GLU A 117 -6.19 -15.16 4.17
C GLU A 117 -4.79 -15.33 4.78
N ILE A 118 -4.67 -16.35 5.65
CA ILE A 118 -3.40 -16.86 6.15
C ILE A 118 -3.31 -18.33 5.76
N THR A 119 -2.33 -18.68 4.94
CA THR A 119 -2.01 -20.05 4.56
C THR A 119 -0.71 -20.48 5.25
N VAL A 120 -0.70 -21.66 5.88
CA VAL A 120 0.52 -22.23 6.45
C VAL A 120 0.87 -23.50 5.68
N LEU A 121 2.01 -23.46 5.01
CA LEU A 121 2.59 -24.60 4.31
C LEU A 121 3.65 -25.24 5.22
N LYS A 122 3.51 -26.54 5.47
CA LYS A 122 4.45 -27.30 6.30
C LYS A 122 5.55 -27.93 5.46
N ASN A 123 6.71 -28.15 6.07
CA ASN A 123 7.97 -28.62 5.48
C ASN A 123 7.83 -29.70 4.39
N ASP A 124 6.98 -30.71 4.64
CA ASP A 124 6.79 -31.86 3.75
C ASP A 124 6.30 -31.46 2.34
N SER A 125 5.68 -30.28 2.21
CA SER A 125 5.20 -29.73 0.93
C SER A 125 6.16 -28.75 0.25
N ILE A 126 7.22 -28.29 0.94
CA ILE A 126 8.05 -27.14 0.54
C ILE A 126 9.45 -27.57 0.07
N ASN A 127 10.01 -28.63 0.65
CA ASN A 127 11.39 -29.07 0.40
C ASN A 127 11.70 -29.44 -1.06
N SER A 128 10.68 -29.71 -1.89
CA SER A 128 10.87 -30.00 -3.31
C SER A 128 11.01 -28.74 -4.18
N GLN A 129 10.72 -27.54 -3.65
CA GLN A 129 10.61 -26.31 -4.45
C GLN A 129 11.56 -25.17 -4.03
N LEU A 130 12.06 -25.17 -2.78
CA LEU A 130 12.97 -24.14 -2.29
C LEU A 130 14.41 -24.68 -2.19
N PHE A 131 15.23 -24.36 -3.19
CA PHE A 131 16.65 -24.76 -3.21
C PHE A 131 17.43 -24.06 -2.07
N HIS A 132 18.14 -24.85 -1.26
CA HIS A 132 19.19 -24.45 -0.30
C HIS A 132 18.78 -23.69 0.98
N ARG A 133 17.49 -23.57 1.32
CA ARG A 133 17.05 -23.08 2.65
C ARG A 133 16.09 -24.04 3.31
N ASN A 134 16.43 -24.49 4.53
CA ASN A 134 15.59 -25.35 5.34
C ASN A 134 14.64 -24.49 6.18
N TYR A 135 13.48 -24.16 5.61
CA TYR A 135 12.38 -23.58 6.38
C TYR A 135 11.47 -24.70 6.90
N LYS A 136 11.13 -24.64 8.19
CA LYS A 136 10.16 -25.54 8.82
C LYS A 136 8.75 -25.32 8.28
N ASP A 137 8.34 -24.06 8.17
CA ASP A 137 7.04 -23.66 7.65
C ASP A 137 7.17 -22.42 6.75
N VAL A 138 6.30 -22.29 5.74
CA VAL A 138 6.09 -21.04 4.98
C VAL A 138 4.70 -20.52 5.31
N ILE A 139 4.64 -19.29 5.83
CA ILE A 139 3.38 -18.59 6.14
C ILE A 139 3.13 -17.56 5.04
N ILE A 140 2.00 -17.69 4.36
CA ILE A 140 1.58 -16.80 3.28
C ILE A 140 0.38 -16.00 3.76
N PHE A 141 0.53 -14.69 3.77
CA PHE A 141 -0.53 -13.73 4.03
C PHE A 141 -1.01 -13.16 2.69
N ARG A 142 -2.33 -13.22 2.46
CA ARG A 142 -2.97 -12.53 1.33
C ARG A 142 -3.79 -11.36 1.83
N ILE A 143 -3.63 -10.22 1.16
CA ILE A 143 -4.27 -8.95 1.50
C ILE A 143 -5.22 -8.55 0.37
N GLN A 144 -6.34 -7.93 0.74
CA GLN A 144 -7.26 -7.25 -0.16
C GLN A 144 -6.62 -5.99 -0.78
N GLU A 145 -6.79 -5.84 -2.10
CA GLU A 145 -6.31 -4.70 -2.88
C GLU A 145 -7.41 -3.67 -3.24
#